data_AF-J3FDZ4-F1
#
_entry.id   AF-J3FDZ4-F1
#
_cell.length_a   1.000
_cell.length_b   1.000
_cell.length_c   1.000
_cell.angle_alpha   90.00
_cell.angle_beta   90.00
_cell.angle_gamma   90.00
#
_symmetry.space_group_name_H-M   'P 1'
#
loop_
_entity.id
_entity.type
_entity.pdbx_description
1 polymer ?
#
loop_
_entity_poly.entity_id
_entity_poly.type
_entity_poly.pdbx_seq_one_letter_code
_entity_poly.pdbx_strand_id
1 'polypeptide(L)'
;MSEEWILQTKETRRAFSNAAWVPLRASVESKKRDVKDVGHVSEYFGCGSVAFPPEHRQLVEERLGWSDIGIGHTVAPYAYEDGYYASIDQYQYNDKEPIGINLIYEHPQLVVGGRKWILSPDLVVALRLIKEGDNWVRPEENFVVVARETVSEDGEYCQIEIKREFLLDYLAARNLSLRLAYYRQRVENIPVLEDSAYSNLRPHNEERDNGKFTLIIRKLDDVFGGSWAMFRAWRTDVDEDEDAPVMGPENNSNTDHESSKGHRGGYEGVRVEGEFWREEWIDHQSKSQRVRGDADPNLPQFIVETDGTRMRSAELDNEDVGRWLWFRSSVVTELLNNRGFKLAWYTAETGAIQSTSGYKTHFGINSSDLITVYAYDIARLASWEQHVWAAHNVAPEGKVSSELLEAQMKAQPASTHAVEEMFFGSMRLLEDSFRDKYNISLFSHDIDDFEAGQQISRFASKDRASLLRLAKDIIRVFSDRLNITELRKLSTHEEKAKLGSNKLLQSILAEKIGDAKAKRVFAEIAGAYDMRVGDAHPTGSKVTDAIKLAGIDEENSPLRQGEQLIHNVGRSVWYIGKFLFAETDGSDE
;
A
#
# COMPACT_ATOMS: atom_id res chain seq x y z
N MET A 1 33.76 -22.62 5.04
CA MET A 1 33.09 -22.12 3.82
C MET A 1 33.97 -22.44 2.60
N SER A 2 33.64 -21.96 1.38
CA SER A 2 34.44 -22.20 0.16
C SER A 2 35.32 -21.00 -0.22
N GLU A 3 36.34 -21.22 -1.05
CA GLU A 3 37.18 -20.16 -1.63
C GLU A 3 36.33 -19.10 -2.35
N GLU A 4 35.36 -19.50 -3.17
CA GLU A 4 34.47 -18.56 -3.88
C GLU A 4 33.69 -17.67 -2.90
N TRP A 5 33.28 -18.21 -1.74
CA TRP A 5 32.53 -17.48 -0.72
C TRP A 5 33.39 -16.40 -0.08
N ILE A 6 34.60 -16.72 0.42
CA ILE A 6 35.46 -15.72 1.06
C ILE A 6 35.93 -14.65 0.06
N LEU A 7 36.15 -15.06 -1.19
CA LEU A 7 36.52 -14.16 -2.27
C LEU A 7 35.34 -13.34 -2.81
N GLN A 8 34.09 -13.59 -2.43
CA GLN A 8 32.93 -12.76 -2.82
C GLN A 8 32.74 -12.53 -4.34
N THR A 9 33.25 -13.43 -5.19
CA THR A 9 33.37 -13.18 -6.65
C THR A 9 32.03 -12.99 -7.37
N LYS A 10 30.94 -13.53 -6.82
CA LYS A 10 29.58 -13.35 -7.36
C LYS A 10 28.99 -12.00 -6.95
N GLU A 11 29.24 -11.58 -5.71
CA GLU A 11 28.68 -10.37 -5.12
C GLU A 11 29.35 -9.11 -5.67
N THR A 12 30.68 -9.11 -5.84
CA THR A 12 31.41 -7.91 -6.31
C THR A 12 31.07 -7.54 -7.75
N ARG A 13 30.69 -8.52 -8.60
CA ARG A 13 30.25 -8.30 -9.99
C ARG A 13 28.89 -7.59 -10.10
N ARG A 14 28.06 -7.60 -9.05
CA ARG A 14 26.71 -7.03 -9.09
C ARG A 14 26.77 -5.54 -8.72
N ALA A 15 26.26 -4.70 -9.61
CA ALA A 15 26.12 -3.26 -9.38
C ALA A 15 24.69 -2.91 -8.95
N PHE A 16 24.51 -2.02 -7.97
CA PHE A 16 23.17 -1.56 -7.58
C PHE A 16 22.54 -0.63 -8.63
N SER A 17 23.35 -0.02 -9.50
CA SER A 17 22.86 0.74 -10.66
C SER A 17 22.00 -0.09 -11.62
N ASN A 18 22.15 -1.42 -11.61
CA ASN A 18 21.35 -2.36 -12.40
C ASN A 18 20.35 -3.17 -11.57
N ALA A 19 20.36 -3.02 -10.24
CA ALA A 19 19.48 -3.77 -9.35
C ALA A 19 18.05 -3.21 -9.37
N ALA A 20 17.06 -4.04 -9.00
CA ALA A 20 15.69 -3.57 -8.81
C ALA A 20 15.56 -2.72 -7.52
N TRP A 21 16.37 -3.02 -6.51
CA TRP A 21 16.39 -2.37 -5.20
C TRP A 21 17.75 -1.74 -4.95
N VAL A 22 17.74 -0.51 -4.44
CA VAL A 22 18.92 0.29 -4.14
C VAL A 22 18.96 0.55 -2.63
N PRO A 23 20.01 0.12 -1.91
CA PRO A 23 20.14 0.42 -0.49
C PRO A 23 20.51 1.89 -0.30
N LEU A 24 19.64 2.65 0.34
CA LEU A 24 19.92 4.04 0.71
C LEU A 24 20.78 4.12 1.98
N ARG A 25 20.58 3.18 2.90
CA ARG A 25 21.43 2.97 4.08
C ARG A 25 21.31 1.52 4.52
N ALA A 26 22.44 0.87 4.84
CA ALA A 26 22.44 -0.52 5.31
C ALA A 26 23.58 -0.79 6.29
N SER A 27 23.28 -1.58 7.32
CA SER A 27 24.22 -2.18 8.25
C SER A 27 23.67 -3.56 8.62
N VAL A 28 23.98 -4.54 7.77
CA VAL A 28 23.45 -5.90 7.90
C VAL A 28 24.60 -6.82 8.29
N GLU A 29 24.47 -7.50 9.42
CA GLU A 29 25.42 -8.50 9.90
C GLU A 29 24.72 -9.85 10.11
N SER A 30 25.35 -10.92 9.66
CA SER A 30 25.03 -12.28 10.07
C SER A 30 26.28 -12.92 10.63
N LYS A 31 26.19 -13.54 11.82
CA LYS A 31 27.33 -14.21 12.44
C LYS A 31 26.95 -15.50 13.16
N LYS A 32 27.91 -16.41 13.27
CA LYS A 32 27.83 -17.66 14.02
C LYS A 32 29.05 -17.80 14.92
N ARG A 33 28.82 -18.17 16.18
CA ARG A 33 29.84 -18.31 17.26
C ARG A 33 30.53 -16.98 17.62
N ASP A 34 31.24 -16.97 18.75
CA ASP A 34 32.02 -15.81 19.18
C ASP A 34 33.14 -15.51 18.17
N VAL A 35 33.44 -14.23 17.98
CA VAL A 35 34.44 -13.76 17.00
C VAL A 35 35.85 -14.31 17.27
N LYS A 36 36.12 -14.78 18.49
CA LYS A 36 37.41 -15.35 18.92
C LYS A 36 37.51 -16.86 18.73
N ASP A 37 36.39 -17.54 18.47
CA ASP A 37 36.36 -18.99 18.42
C ASP A 37 36.69 -19.54 17.02
N VAL A 38 37.30 -20.72 16.98
CA VAL A 38 37.37 -21.51 15.75
C VAL A 38 35.97 -21.96 15.31
N GLY A 39 35.71 -21.85 14.02
CA GLY A 39 34.41 -22.06 13.40
C GLY A 39 33.50 -20.82 13.42
N HIS A 40 34.01 -19.67 13.88
CA HIS A 40 33.32 -18.39 13.67
C HIS A 40 33.16 -18.12 12.18
N VAL A 41 31.97 -17.68 11.80
CA VAL A 41 31.67 -17.21 10.44
C VAL A 41 30.87 -15.94 10.57
N SER A 42 31.26 -14.89 9.85
CA SER A 42 30.43 -13.69 9.71
C SER A 42 30.39 -13.16 8.28
N GLU A 43 29.28 -12.51 7.96
CA GLU A 43 29.06 -11.73 6.74
C GLU A 43 28.48 -10.38 7.13
N TYR A 44 29.10 -9.31 6.64
CA TYR A 44 28.69 -7.94 6.87
C TYR A 44 28.50 -7.19 5.56
N PHE A 45 27.46 -6.38 5.48
CA PHE A 45 27.23 -5.40 4.44
C PHE A 45 26.88 -4.04 5.03
N GLY A 46 27.73 -3.05 4.78
CA GLY A 46 27.52 -1.66 5.14
C GLY A 46 27.34 -0.80 3.90
N CYS A 47 26.38 0.12 3.90
CA CYS A 47 26.11 1.02 2.78
C CYS A 47 25.63 2.38 3.29
N GLY A 48 26.17 3.45 2.72
CA GLY A 48 25.62 4.80 2.84
C GLY A 48 25.43 5.43 1.47
N SER A 49 24.55 6.43 1.41
CA SER A 49 24.20 7.10 0.16
C SER A 49 23.93 8.58 0.35
N VAL A 50 24.32 9.37 -0.65
CA VAL A 50 24.09 10.81 -0.71
C VAL A 50 23.80 11.19 -2.16
N ALA A 51 22.82 12.07 -2.40
CA ALA A 51 22.49 12.54 -3.73
C ALA A 51 23.15 13.89 -4.00
N PHE A 52 23.80 14.03 -5.15
CA PHE A 52 24.58 15.21 -5.51
C PHE A 52 24.08 15.83 -6.81
N PRO A 53 24.04 17.17 -6.90
CA PRO A 53 23.91 17.87 -8.17
C PRO A 53 25.09 17.57 -9.11
N PRO A 54 24.87 17.61 -10.44
CA PRO A 54 25.91 17.29 -11.42
C PRO A 54 27.14 18.20 -11.34
N GLU A 55 26.97 19.46 -10.92
CA GLU A 55 28.07 20.43 -10.75
C GLU A 55 29.13 20.00 -9.72
N HIS A 56 28.76 19.15 -8.75
CA HIS A 56 29.68 18.66 -7.72
C HIS A 56 30.28 17.29 -8.03
N ARG A 57 29.92 16.66 -9.16
CA ARG A 57 30.31 15.28 -9.46
C ARG A 57 31.83 15.05 -9.42
N GLN A 58 32.60 15.92 -10.05
CA GLN A 58 34.07 15.79 -10.11
C GLN A 58 34.68 15.87 -8.70
N LEU A 59 34.24 16.84 -7.89
CA LEU A 59 34.68 16.98 -6.50
C LEU A 59 34.38 15.70 -5.70
N VAL A 60 33.18 15.17 -5.84
CA VAL A 60 32.74 13.94 -5.13
C VAL A 60 33.59 12.74 -5.54
N GLU A 61 33.85 12.55 -6.83
CA GLU A 61 34.66 11.43 -7.33
C GLU A 61 36.12 11.48 -6.87
N GLU A 62 36.69 12.69 -6.73
CA GLU A 62 38.08 12.88 -6.34
C GLU A 62 38.29 12.88 -4.82
N ARG A 63 37.28 13.28 -4.04
CA ARG A 63 37.45 13.59 -2.61
C ARG A 63 36.65 12.74 -1.64
N LEU A 64 35.54 12.13 -2.08
CA LEU A 64 34.64 11.40 -1.18
C LEU A 64 34.69 9.89 -1.45
N GLY A 65 34.84 9.11 -0.38
CA GLY A 65 34.80 7.65 -0.42
C GLY A 65 34.00 7.05 0.72
N TRP A 66 34.32 5.81 1.07
CA TRP A 66 33.67 5.07 2.17
C TRP A 66 33.58 5.83 3.50
N SER A 67 34.63 6.56 3.90
CA SER A 67 34.63 7.28 5.18
C SER A 67 33.71 8.50 5.21
N ASP A 68 33.42 9.07 4.04
CA ASP A 68 32.68 10.33 3.89
C ASP A 68 31.19 10.09 3.58
N ILE A 69 30.88 9.00 2.88
CA ILE A 69 29.51 8.67 2.40
C ILE A 69 28.97 7.39 3.04
N GLY A 70 29.83 6.47 3.46
CA GLY A 70 29.45 5.13 3.93
C GLY A 70 28.59 5.14 5.20
N ILE A 71 28.34 3.94 5.76
CA ILE A 71 27.43 3.79 6.91
C ILE A 71 27.86 4.61 8.14
N GLY A 72 29.15 4.92 8.27
CA GLY A 72 29.68 5.77 9.34
C GLY A 72 29.29 7.25 9.24
N HIS A 73 28.85 7.71 8.06
CA HIS A 73 28.34 9.07 7.91
C HIS A 73 27.03 9.22 8.71
N THR A 74 27.00 10.23 9.57
CA THR A 74 25.85 10.59 10.40
C THR A 74 25.56 12.07 10.24
N VAL A 75 24.29 12.45 10.37
CA VAL A 75 23.83 13.81 10.12
C VAL A 75 23.09 14.30 11.36
N ALA A 76 23.43 15.50 11.81
CA ALA A 76 22.76 16.19 12.88
C ALA A 76 22.57 17.67 12.49
N PRO A 77 21.48 18.31 12.92
CA PRO A 77 21.33 19.74 12.71
C PRO A 77 22.39 20.49 13.52
N TYR A 78 22.90 21.60 12.97
CA TYR A 78 23.88 22.41 13.66
C TYR A 78 23.61 23.91 13.46
N ALA A 79 23.61 24.66 14.56
CA ALA A 79 23.46 26.11 14.55
C ALA A 79 24.82 26.75 14.83
N TYR A 80 25.38 27.45 13.85
CA TYR A 80 26.65 28.16 14.00
C TYR A 80 26.44 29.51 14.70
N GLU A 81 27.47 30.02 15.37
CA GLU A 81 27.43 31.29 16.11
C GLU A 81 27.09 32.51 15.24
N ASP A 82 27.39 32.44 13.94
CA ASP A 82 27.08 33.50 12.97
C ASP A 82 25.64 33.44 12.42
N GLY A 83 24.82 32.52 12.94
CA GLY A 83 23.40 32.38 12.59
C GLY A 83 23.12 31.46 11.40
N TYR A 84 24.14 30.85 10.78
CA TYR A 84 23.91 29.80 9.78
C TYR A 84 23.35 28.53 10.44
N TYR A 85 22.33 27.92 9.85
CA TYR A 85 21.73 26.67 10.32
C TYR A 85 21.90 25.57 9.28
N ALA A 86 22.67 24.54 9.61
CA ALA A 86 22.80 23.31 8.85
C ALA A 86 21.62 22.40 9.14
N SER A 87 20.76 22.18 8.15
CA SER A 87 19.64 21.25 8.25
C SER A 87 20.05 19.82 7.87
N ILE A 88 19.33 18.83 8.43
CA ILE A 88 19.67 17.41 8.29
C ILE A 88 19.54 16.86 6.85
N ASP A 89 18.83 17.57 5.98
CA ASP A 89 18.71 17.22 4.57
C ASP A 89 19.98 17.56 3.77
N GLN A 90 20.83 18.46 4.26
CA GLN A 90 22.03 18.89 3.55
C GLN A 90 23.22 17.96 3.84
N TYR A 91 23.93 17.56 2.79
CA TYR A 91 25.28 17.02 2.90
C TYR A 91 26.29 18.15 2.75
N GLN A 92 27.07 18.38 3.80
CA GLN A 92 28.11 19.41 3.82
C GLN A 92 29.48 18.77 3.65
N TYR A 93 30.27 19.28 2.71
CA TYR A 93 31.65 18.83 2.53
C TYR A 93 32.56 19.42 3.61
N ASN A 94 32.46 20.73 3.80
CA ASN A 94 33.01 21.49 4.92
C ASN A 94 31.89 22.25 5.62
N ASP A 95 32.19 22.80 6.79
CA ASP A 95 31.27 23.67 7.50
C ASP A 95 30.69 24.75 6.59
N LYS A 96 29.35 24.78 6.51
CA LYS A 96 28.60 25.77 5.70
C LYS A 96 28.82 25.63 4.19
N GLU A 97 29.28 24.48 3.71
CA GLU A 97 29.45 24.16 2.29
C GLU A 97 28.54 23.00 1.88
N PRO A 98 27.22 23.23 1.72
CA PRO A 98 26.29 22.19 1.28
C PRO A 98 26.51 21.87 -0.21
N ILE A 99 26.83 20.62 -0.51
CA ILE A 99 27.10 20.16 -1.88
C ILE A 99 26.18 19.01 -2.32
N GLY A 100 25.36 18.46 -1.42
CA GLY A 100 24.46 17.35 -1.71
C GLY A 100 23.30 17.27 -0.73
N ILE A 101 22.49 16.23 -0.86
CA ILE A 101 21.37 15.95 0.03
C ILE A 101 21.37 14.52 0.57
N ASN A 102 20.97 14.38 1.83
CA ASN A 102 20.78 13.10 2.48
C ASN A 102 19.35 12.60 2.23
N LEU A 103 19.23 11.32 1.87
CA LEU A 103 17.93 10.67 1.68
C LEU A 103 17.46 9.88 2.91
N ILE A 104 18.37 9.61 3.85
CA ILE A 104 18.10 8.94 5.12
C ILE A 104 18.68 9.78 6.25
N TYR A 105 17.89 10.03 7.29
CA TYR A 105 18.32 10.74 8.48
C TYR A 105 18.47 9.77 9.64
N GLU A 106 19.54 9.95 10.40
CA GLU A 106 19.74 9.21 11.64
C GLU A 106 19.13 9.99 12.80
N HIS A 107 18.29 9.32 13.58
CA HIS A 107 17.68 9.87 14.78
C HIS A 107 18.05 9.00 15.99
N PRO A 108 19.16 9.33 16.68
CA PRO A 108 19.53 8.63 17.90
C PRO A 108 18.56 8.98 19.05
N GLN A 109 17.93 7.95 19.61
CA GLN A 109 17.00 7.99 20.74
C GLN A 109 17.60 7.20 21.92
N LEU A 110 18.71 7.70 22.46
CA LEU A 110 19.62 7.01 23.40
C LEU A 110 18.94 6.33 24.61
N VAL A 111 17.78 6.83 25.06
CA VAL A 111 17.08 6.35 26.26
C VAL A 111 15.80 5.57 25.94
N VAL A 112 15.16 5.83 24.80
CA VAL A 112 13.75 5.44 24.56
C VAL A 112 13.49 4.69 23.25
N GLY A 113 14.50 4.47 22.40
CA GLY A 113 14.23 3.84 21.10
C GLY A 113 15.43 3.44 20.26
N GLY A 114 16.66 3.51 20.80
CA GLY A 114 17.84 3.08 20.05
C GLY A 114 18.18 4.05 18.93
N ARG A 115 18.59 3.54 17.76
CA ARG A 115 18.93 4.37 16.59
C ARG A 115 17.87 4.18 15.50
N LYS A 116 17.05 5.20 15.30
CA LYS A 116 16.01 5.19 14.25
C LYS A 116 16.56 5.77 12.95
N TRP A 117 16.16 5.21 11.82
CA TRP A 117 16.40 5.80 10.50
C TRP A 117 15.10 6.33 9.93
N ILE A 118 15.17 7.54 9.38
CA ILE A 118 14.01 8.25 8.83
C ILE A 118 14.25 8.44 7.35
N LEU A 119 13.34 7.94 6.52
CA LEU A 119 13.33 8.22 5.09
C LEU A 119 12.99 9.69 4.85
N SER A 120 13.70 10.35 3.92
CA SER A 120 13.51 11.77 3.60
C SER A 120 12.03 12.12 3.40
N PRO A 121 11.47 13.06 4.17
CA PRO A 121 10.10 13.54 3.99
C PRO A 121 9.85 14.14 2.60
N ASP A 122 10.85 14.80 2.02
CA ASP A 122 10.77 15.33 0.64
C ASP A 122 10.58 14.18 -0.35
N LEU A 123 11.38 13.11 -0.23
CA LEU A 123 11.24 11.91 -1.05
C LEU A 123 9.85 11.25 -0.87
N VAL A 124 9.40 11.10 0.38
CA VAL A 124 8.10 10.49 0.72
C VAL A 124 6.95 11.29 0.09
N VAL A 125 6.95 12.61 0.22
CA VAL A 125 5.89 13.48 -0.30
C VAL A 125 5.96 13.56 -1.82
N ALA A 126 7.16 13.72 -2.41
CA ALA A 126 7.36 13.76 -3.85
C ALA A 126 6.83 12.50 -4.55
N LEU A 127 7.09 11.33 -3.95
CA LEU A 127 6.61 10.04 -4.46
C LEU A 127 5.22 9.65 -3.92
N ARG A 128 4.55 10.53 -3.16
CA ARG A 128 3.23 10.35 -2.53
C ARG A 128 3.08 9.00 -1.81
N LEU A 129 4.06 8.69 -0.97
CA LEU A 129 4.13 7.41 -0.25
C LEU A 129 3.36 7.48 1.07
N ILE A 130 2.77 6.35 1.45
CA ILE A 130 2.25 6.11 2.80
C ILE A 130 3.00 4.93 3.43
N LYS A 131 3.07 4.90 4.76
CA LYS A 131 3.73 3.83 5.51
C LYS A 131 2.72 2.73 5.87
N GLU A 132 3.05 1.48 5.54
CA GLU A 132 2.30 0.27 5.89
C GLU A 132 3.24 -0.78 6.49
N GLY A 133 3.25 -0.86 7.83
CA GLY A 133 4.24 -1.65 8.55
C GLY A 133 5.65 -1.16 8.23
N ASP A 134 6.49 -2.07 7.76
CA ASP A 134 7.88 -1.78 7.36
C ASP A 134 8.03 -1.38 5.88
N ASN A 135 6.91 -1.17 5.17
CA ASN A 135 6.91 -0.79 3.76
C ASN A 135 6.42 0.64 3.57
N TRP A 136 7.02 1.34 2.61
CA TRP A 136 6.46 2.55 2.02
C TRP A 136 5.83 2.18 0.69
N VAL A 137 4.52 2.41 0.56
CA VAL A 137 3.74 2.07 -0.62
C VAL A 137 3.22 3.33 -1.29
N ARG A 138 3.01 3.27 -2.61
CA ARG A 138 2.38 4.35 -3.39
C ARG A 138 0.92 3.98 -3.71
N PRO A 139 -0.08 4.57 -3.02
CA PRO A 139 -1.49 4.23 -3.25
C PRO A 139 -1.93 4.44 -4.71
N GLU A 140 -1.44 5.52 -5.34
CA GLU A 140 -1.75 5.89 -6.72
C GLU A 140 -1.25 4.90 -7.78
N GLU A 141 -0.41 3.93 -7.41
CA GLU A 141 0.04 2.82 -8.27
C GLU A 141 -0.29 1.48 -7.62
N ASN A 142 -1.55 1.34 -7.20
CA ASN A 142 -2.11 0.12 -6.60
C ASN A 142 -1.30 -0.39 -5.39
N PHE A 143 -0.91 0.54 -4.50
CA PHE A 143 -0.16 0.24 -3.28
C PHE A 143 1.15 -0.52 -3.53
N VAL A 144 1.78 -0.31 -4.69
CA VAL A 144 3.08 -0.90 -4.98
C VAL A 144 4.10 -0.49 -3.91
N VAL A 145 4.84 -1.46 -3.38
CA VAL A 145 5.93 -1.19 -2.43
C VAL A 145 7.04 -0.44 -3.17
N VAL A 146 7.37 0.75 -2.69
CA VAL A 146 8.40 1.65 -3.23
C VAL A 146 9.67 1.60 -2.41
N ALA A 147 9.57 1.67 -1.08
CA ALA A 147 10.71 1.52 -0.19
C ALA A 147 10.41 0.52 0.94
N ARG A 148 11.45 -0.07 1.50
CA ARG A 148 11.37 -1.06 2.57
C ARG A 148 12.32 -0.69 3.67
N GLU A 149 11.86 -0.88 4.90
CA GLU A 149 12.63 -0.81 6.10
C GLU A 149 12.86 -2.25 6.60
N THR A 150 14.05 -2.55 7.09
CA THR A 150 14.35 -3.83 7.75
C THR A 150 14.90 -3.52 9.12
N VAL A 151 14.30 -4.14 10.12
CA VAL A 151 14.62 -3.96 11.54
C VAL A 151 15.08 -5.31 12.10
N SER A 152 16.08 -5.31 12.98
CA SER A 152 16.55 -6.50 13.68
C SER A 152 15.53 -7.02 14.69
N GLU A 153 15.78 -8.21 15.24
CA GLU A 153 15.00 -8.76 16.36
C GLU A 153 14.99 -7.82 17.59
N ASP A 154 16.06 -7.03 17.76
CA ASP A 154 16.21 -6.07 18.85
C ASP A 154 15.51 -4.72 18.59
N GLY A 155 14.86 -4.55 17.43
CA GLY A 155 14.14 -3.31 17.09
C GLY A 155 15.00 -2.19 16.50
N GLU A 156 16.25 -2.51 16.11
CA GLU A 156 17.20 -1.57 15.49
C GLU A 156 17.12 -1.60 13.96
N TYR A 157 17.25 -0.45 13.31
CA TYR A 157 17.24 -0.37 11.85
C TYR A 157 18.49 -1.00 11.24
N CYS A 158 18.29 -1.94 10.32
CA CYS A 158 19.36 -2.63 9.59
C CYS A 158 19.48 -2.15 8.15
N GLN A 159 18.37 -1.86 7.47
CA GLN A 159 18.39 -1.50 6.06
C GLN A 159 17.19 -0.63 5.68
N ILE A 160 17.43 0.39 4.86
CA ILE A 160 16.40 1.06 4.07
C ILE A 160 16.79 0.98 2.61
N GLU A 161 15.92 0.39 1.79
CA GLU A 161 16.10 0.28 0.35
C GLU A 161 14.90 0.83 -0.41
N ILE A 162 15.15 1.31 -1.63
CA ILE A 162 14.12 1.86 -2.52
C ILE A 162 14.17 1.16 -3.88
N LYS A 163 13.01 0.95 -4.50
CA LYS A 163 12.93 0.51 -5.89
C LYS A 163 13.57 1.54 -6.80
N ARG A 164 14.49 1.06 -7.64
CA ARG A 164 15.27 1.91 -8.54
C ARG A 164 14.39 2.79 -9.42
N GLU A 165 13.29 2.27 -9.99
CA GLU A 165 12.43 3.04 -10.89
C GLU A 165 11.84 4.32 -10.24
N PHE A 166 11.48 4.27 -8.96
CA PHE A 166 10.96 5.43 -8.21
C PHE A 166 12.07 6.37 -7.77
N LEU A 167 13.23 5.82 -7.39
CA LEU A 167 14.42 6.61 -7.09
C LEU A 167 14.88 7.42 -8.30
N LEU A 168 14.96 6.80 -9.49
CA LEU A 168 15.38 7.49 -10.71
C LEU A 168 14.41 8.62 -11.08
N ASP A 169 13.10 8.42 -10.87
CA ASP A 169 12.08 9.44 -11.11
C ASP A 169 12.29 10.66 -10.19
N TYR A 170 12.46 10.43 -8.88
CA TYR A 170 12.75 11.48 -7.92
C TYR A 170 14.07 12.23 -8.22
N LEU A 171 15.14 11.47 -8.48
CA LEU A 171 16.45 12.02 -8.83
C LEU A 171 16.37 12.88 -10.10
N ALA A 172 15.65 12.42 -11.13
CA ALA A 172 15.43 13.19 -12.35
C ALA A 172 14.69 14.50 -12.08
N ALA A 173 13.64 14.49 -11.24
CA ALA A 173 12.89 15.69 -10.89
C ALA A 173 13.76 16.76 -10.23
N ARG A 174 14.68 16.31 -9.38
CA ARG A 174 15.62 17.14 -8.61
C ARG A 174 16.92 17.47 -9.34
N ASN A 175 17.16 16.87 -10.52
CA ASN A 175 18.44 16.92 -11.24
C ASN A 175 19.64 16.50 -10.36
N LEU A 176 19.54 15.32 -9.74
CA LEU A 176 20.56 14.76 -8.84
C LEU A 176 21.01 13.36 -9.32
N SER A 177 22.24 12.98 -8.99
CA SER A 177 22.71 11.59 -9.08
C SER A 177 22.99 11.05 -7.69
N LEU A 178 22.63 9.80 -7.42
CA LEU A 178 22.92 9.17 -6.13
C LEU A 178 24.31 8.55 -6.16
N ARG A 179 25.15 8.89 -5.18
CA ARG A 179 26.42 8.20 -4.92
C ARG A 179 26.21 7.20 -3.80
N LEU A 180 26.52 5.94 -4.06
CA LEU A 180 26.62 4.91 -3.05
C LEU A 180 28.08 4.71 -2.66
N ALA A 181 28.33 4.48 -1.38
CA ALA A 181 29.59 3.94 -0.88
C ALA A 181 29.28 2.74 0.03
N TYR A 182 29.78 1.57 -0.33
CA TYR A 182 29.50 0.34 0.42
C TYR A 182 30.73 -0.53 0.65
N TYR A 183 30.63 -1.30 1.73
CA TYR A 183 31.64 -2.22 2.21
C TYR A 183 31.01 -3.59 2.46
N ARG A 184 31.73 -4.65 2.07
CA ARG A 184 31.38 -6.04 2.37
C ARG A 184 32.53 -6.72 3.09
N GLN A 185 32.20 -7.49 4.10
CA GLN A 185 33.15 -8.34 4.81
C GLN A 185 32.62 -9.77 4.86
N ARG A 186 33.51 -10.73 4.63
CA ARG A 186 33.28 -12.12 5.01
C ARG A 186 34.47 -12.62 5.81
N VAL A 187 34.18 -13.34 6.88
CA VAL A 187 35.17 -13.80 7.84
C VAL A 187 34.91 -15.26 8.14
N GLU A 188 35.99 -16.05 8.19
CA GLU A 188 35.96 -17.37 8.81
C GLU A 188 37.20 -17.59 9.68
N ASN A 189 36.98 -18.09 10.89
CA ASN A 189 38.05 -18.57 11.77
C ASN A 189 38.19 -20.09 11.61
N ILE A 190 39.36 -20.54 11.16
CA ILE A 190 39.70 -21.95 10.92
C ILE A 190 40.79 -22.40 11.89
N PRO A 191 40.92 -23.71 12.18
CA PRO A 191 41.97 -24.19 13.08
C PRO A 191 43.37 -24.06 12.45
N VAL A 192 43.53 -24.45 11.19
CA VAL A 192 44.81 -24.48 10.45
C VAL A 192 44.53 -24.14 8.99
N LEU A 193 45.43 -23.39 8.33
CA LEU A 193 45.24 -22.92 6.95
C LEU A 193 45.48 -24.03 5.92
N GLU A 194 46.53 -24.83 6.14
CA GLU A 194 47.04 -25.84 5.21
C GLU A 194 46.02 -26.95 4.91
N ASP A 195 45.20 -27.33 5.90
CA ASP A 195 44.18 -28.36 5.78
C ASP A 195 42.78 -27.81 5.48
N SER A 196 42.68 -26.52 5.16
CA SER A 196 41.40 -25.84 4.91
C SER A 196 41.08 -25.69 3.42
N ALA A 197 39.85 -25.26 3.14
CA ALA A 197 39.41 -24.85 1.80
C ALA A 197 40.17 -23.63 1.25
N TYR A 198 41.03 -22.99 2.06
CA TYR A 198 41.78 -21.77 1.74
C TYR A 198 43.29 -22.01 1.61
N SER A 199 43.76 -23.26 1.62
CA SER A 199 45.18 -23.62 1.63
C SER A 199 46.00 -22.99 0.49
N ASN A 200 45.37 -22.79 -0.67
CA ASN A 200 45.97 -22.18 -1.86
C ASN A 200 45.91 -20.65 -1.87
N LEU A 201 45.19 -20.03 -0.93
CA LEU A 201 45.04 -18.58 -0.88
C LEU A 201 46.26 -17.91 -0.26
N ARG A 202 46.54 -16.70 -0.73
CA ARG A 202 47.59 -15.82 -0.21
C ARG A 202 47.01 -14.42 0.00
N PRO A 203 47.36 -13.73 1.09
CA PRO A 203 46.93 -12.35 1.29
C PRO A 203 47.33 -11.46 0.11
N HIS A 204 46.39 -10.67 -0.39
CA HIS A 204 46.61 -9.78 -1.52
C HIS A 204 45.58 -8.65 -1.52
N ASN A 205 45.89 -7.61 -2.29
CA ASN A 205 44.97 -6.54 -2.64
C ASN A 205 44.80 -6.54 -4.15
N GLU A 206 43.59 -6.31 -4.62
CA GLU A 206 43.32 -6.13 -6.04
C GLU A 206 42.24 -5.07 -6.27
N GLU A 207 42.34 -4.37 -7.38
CA GLU A 207 41.22 -3.62 -7.93
C GLU A 207 40.41 -4.56 -8.83
N ARG A 208 39.12 -4.69 -8.54
CA ARG A 208 38.21 -5.46 -9.39
C ARG A 208 36.79 -4.95 -9.29
N ASP A 209 36.01 -5.15 -10.36
CA ASP A 209 34.62 -4.73 -10.45
C ASP A 209 34.38 -3.26 -10.04
N ASN A 210 35.34 -2.37 -10.37
CA ASN A 210 35.38 -0.96 -9.98
C ASN A 210 35.36 -0.72 -8.46
N GLY A 211 35.92 -1.65 -7.70
CA GLY A 211 36.14 -1.53 -6.27
C GLY A 211 37.49 -2.09 -5.86
N LYS A 212 37.77 -2.03 -4.57
CA LYS A 212 38.99 -2.55 -3.95
C LYS A 212 38.64 -3.81 -3.17
N PHE A 213 39.29 -4.92 -3.49
CA PHE A 213 39.22 -6.15 -2.72
C PHE A 213 40.52 -6.39 -1.96
N THR A 214 40.40 -6.86 -0.72
CA THR A 214 41.52 -7.22 0.13
C THR A 214 41.25 -8.58 0.77
N LEU A 215 42.15 -9.54 0.55
CA LEU A 215 42.16 -10.80 1.28
C LEU A 215 43.21 -10.74 2.38
N ILE A 216 42.80 -11.00 3.62
CA ILE A 216 43.64 -10.99 4.81
C ILE A 216 43.63 -12.36 5.45
N ILE A 217 44.82 -12.85 5.82
CA ILE A 217 44.98 -14.11 6.55
C ILE A 217 45.96 -13.85 7.70
N ARG A 218 45.49 -14.04 8.95
CA ARG A 218 46.27 -13.73 10.17
C ARG A 218 45.98 -14.75 11.26
N LYS A 219 46.90 -14.94 12.21
CA LYS A 219 46.60 -15.78 13.38
C LYS A 219 45.58 -15.07 14.27
N LEU A 220 44.73 -15.82 14.95
CA LEU A 220 43.74 -15.23 15.87
C LEU A 220 44.41 -14.48 17.03
N ASP A 221 45.55 -14.97 17.50
CA ASP A 221 46.33 -14.28 18.54
C ASP A 221 46.91 -12.94 18.06
N ASP A 222 47.19 -12.77 16.76
CA ASP A 222 47.61 -11.48 16.20
C ASP A 222 46.45 -10.47 16.12
N VAL A 223 45.20 -10.94 16.18
CA VAL A 223 43.98 -10.13 16.08
C VAL A 223 43.42 -9.80 17.46
N PHE A 224 43.36 -10.77 18.37
CA PHE A 224 42.74 -10.65 19.69
C PHE A 224 43.71 -10.70 20.86
N GLY A 225 44.93 -11.18 20.62
CA GLY A 225 46.01 -11.11 21.58
C GLY A 225 46.62 -9.72 21.62
N GLY A 226 47.14 -9.33 22.78
CA GLY A 226 47.70 -8.00 22.98
C GLY A 226 47.95 -7.65 24.44
N SER A 227 48.88 -6.73 24.66
CA SER A 227 49.06 -6.08 25.94
C SER A 227 48.02 -4.99 26.15
N TRP A 228 47.51 -4.85 27.36
CA TRP A 228 46.67 -3.72 27.75
C TRP A 228 47.33 -2.95 28.90
N ALA A 229 47.05 -1.65 28.96
CA ALA A 229 47.36 -0.81 30.10
C ALA A 229 46.08 -0.05 30.48
N MET A 230 45.75 -0.05 31.77
CA MET A 230 44.65 0.74 32.33
C MET A 230 45.27 1.84 33.18
N PHE A 231 44.92 3.08 32.85
CA PHE A 231 45.25 4.25 33.65
C PHE A 231 43.97 4.74 34.31
N ARG A 232 44.01 4.89 35.62
CA ARG A 232 42.95 5.54 36.37
C ARG A 232 43.59 6.75 37.03
N ALA A 233 43.10 7.93 36.68
CA ALA A 233 43.47 9.18 37.33
C ALA A 233 42.23 9.73 38.05
N TRP A 234 42.43 10.32 39.22
CA TRP A 234 41.38 10.95 40.01
C TRP A 234 41.91 12.22 40.66
N ARG A 235 40.98 13.06 41.12
CA ARG A 235 41.32 14.27 41.88
C ARG A 235 41.37 13.96 43.37
N THR A 236 42.23 14.68 44.07
CA THR A 236 42.43 14.54 45.52
C THR A 236 42.02 15.79 46.30
N ASP A 237 41.60 16.85 45.61
CA ASP A 237 41.27 18.16 46.18
C ASP A 237 39.77 18.45 46.29
N VAL A 238 38.93 17.41 46.17
CA VAL A 238 37.47 17.54 46.28
C VAL A 238 37.06 17.26 47.71
N ASP A 239 36.39 18.21 48.36
CA ASP A 239 35.76 17.99 49.65
C ASP A 239 34.39 17.34 49.42
N GLU A 240 34.23 16.09 49.88
CA GLU A 240 33.00 15.32 49.73
C GLU A 240 31.89 15.77 50.71
N ASP A 241 32.25 16.53 51.75
CA ASP A 241 31.30 17.07 52.73
C ASP A 241 30.73 18.44 52.31
N GLU A 242 31.27 19.07 51.25
CA GLU A 242 30.68 20.27 50.66
C GLU A 242 29.45 19.92 49.80
N ASP A 243 28.35 20.65 49.98
CA ASP A 243 27.13 20.45 49.19
C ASP A 243 27.31 20.78 47.68
N ALA A 244 28.34 21.57 47.33
CA ALA A 244 28.65 21.97 45.96
C ALA A 244 30.16 22.27 45.78
N PRO A 245 31.02 21.25 45.73
CA PRO A 245 32.47 21.44 45.67
C PRO A 245 32.91 22.12 44.38
N VAL A 246 33.82 23.08 44.49
CA VAL A 246 34.37 23.82 43.34
C VAL A 246 35.80 23.35 43.05
N MET A 247 36.04 22.93 41.81
CA MET A 247 37.36 22.44 41.37
C MET A 247 38.14 23.52 40.62
N GLY A 248 39.42 23.72 40.98
CA GLY A 248 40.37 24.50 40.19
C GLY A 248 40.98 23.69 39.03
N PRO A 249 41.86 24.30 38.20
CA PRO A 249 42.59 23.59 37.15
C PRO A 249 43.40 22.40 37.69
N GLU A 250 43.52 21.34 36.88
CA GLU A 250 44.31 20.15 37.22
C GLU A 250 45.81 20.47 37.31
N ASN A 251 46.48 19.92 38.32
CA ASN A 251 47.91 20.00 38.55
C ASN A 251 48.43 18.79 39.35
N ASN A 252 49.75 18.61 39.40
CA ASN A 252 50.35 17.44 40.06
C ASN A 252 50.10 17.36 41.58
N SER A 253 49.61 18.42 42.21
CA SER A 253 49.30 18.42 43.65
C SER A 253 47.84 18.09 43.96
N ASN A 254 46.95 18.13 42.95
CA ASN A 254 45.52 17.88 43.14
C ASN A 254 44.96 16.71 42.31
N THR A 255 45.85 15.94 41.69
CA THR A 255 45.51 14.70 41.00
C THR A 255 46.39 13.57 41.50
N ASP A 256 45.83 12.37 41.58
CA ASP A 256 46.57 11.13 41.79
C ASP A 256 46.19 10.11 40.70
N HIS A 257 46.99 9.07 40.55
CA HIS A 257 46.75 8.05 39.54
C HIS A 257 47.28 6.69 39.95
N GLU A 258 46.67 5.65 39.39
CA GLU A 258 47.23 4.31 39.36
C GLU A 258 47.28 3.80 37.92
N SER A 259 48.24 2.92 37.67
CA SER A 259 48.33 2.22 36.40
C SER A 259 48.45 0.74 36.64
N SER A 260 47.77 -0.05 35.81
CA SER A 260 47.96 -1.49 35.73
C SER A 260 48.20 -1.86 34.28
N LYS A 261 48.91 -2.97 34.08
CA LYS A 261 49.17 -3.53 32.76
C LYS A 261 48.94 -5.02 32.80
N GLY A 262 48.52 -5.57 31.68
CA GLY A 262 48.34 -7.00 31.53
C GLY A 262 48.54 -7.43 30.09
N HIS A 263 48.42 -8.72 29.89
CA HIS A 263 48.47 -9.34 28.58
C HIS A 263 47.28 -10.28 28.44
N ARG A 264 46.68 -10.28 27.25
CA ARG A 264 45.60 -11.16 26.84
C ARG A 264 46.09 -11.91 25.61
N GLY A 265 45.90 -13.23 25.56
CA GLY A 265 46.36 -14.05 24.44
C GLY A 265 45.92 -15.51 24.62
N GLY A 266 46.47 -16.39 23.79
CA GLY A 266 46.12 -17.81 23.77
C GLY A 266 44.99 -18.14 22.78
N TYR A 267 44.80 -17.30 21.76
CA TYR A 267 43.80 -17.54 20.73
C TYR A 267 44.34 -18.46 19.63
N GLU A 268 43.87 -19.71 19.63
CA GLU A 268 44.27 -20.71 18.65
C GLU A 268 43.44 -20.61 17.36
N GLY A 269 44.12 -20.64 16.21
CA GLY A 269 43.52 -20.67 14.89
C GLY A 269 43.96 -19.53 13.96
N VAL A 270 43.42 -19.53 12.76
CA VAL A 270 43.70 -18.58 11.69
C VAL A 270 42.40 -17.91 11.28
N ARG A 271 42.41 -16.58 11.15
CA ARG A 271 41.32 -15.77 10.63
C ARG A 271 41.56 -15.48 9.16
N VAL A 272 40.60 -15.84 8.31
CA VAL A 272 40.58 -15.53 6.88
C VAL A 272 39.47 -14.51 6.63
N GLU A 273 39.81 -13.38 6.01
CA GLU A 273 38.90 -12.24 5.83
C GLU A 273 38.95 -11.75 4.39
N GLY A 274 37.79 -11.68 3.74
CA GLY A 274 37.63 -11.02 2.45
C GLY A 274 36.91 -9.70 2.64
N GLU A 275 37.52 -8.60 2.22
CA GLU A 275 36.99 -7.24 2.35
C GLU A 275 36.82 -6.61 0.97
N PHE A 276 35.70 -5.93 0.73
CA PHE A 276 35.43 -5.25 -0.54
C PHE A 276 34.82 -3.87 -0.31
N TRP A 277 35.41 -2.83 -0.91
CA TRP A 277 34.86 -1.48 -0.94
C TRP A 277 34.54 -1.10 -2.37
N ARG A 278 33.42 -0.41 -2.56
CA ARG A 278 33.08 0.18 -3.85
C ARG A 278 32.19 1.39 -3.69
N GLU A 279 32.50 2.38 -4.49
CA GLU A 279 31.66 3.54 -4.72
C GLU A 279 31.05 3.47 -6.12
N GLU A 280 29.76 3.75 -6.25
CA GLU A 280 29.10 3.76 -7.55
C GLU A 280 28.05 4.86 -7.68
N TRP A 281 27.88 5.34 -8.91
CA TRP A 281 26.84 6.29 -9.27
C TRP A 281 25.57 5.59 -9.74
N ILE A 282 24.44 6.16 -9.37
CA ILE A 282 23.13 5.85 -9.92
C ILE A 282 22.61 7.14 -10.56
N ASP A 283 22.71 7.17 -11.89
CA ASP A 283 22.29 8.28 -12.72
C ASP A 283 20.82 8.11 -13.15
N HIS A 284 20.08 9.21 -13.13
CA HIS A 284 18.71 9.25 -13.62
C HIS A 284 18.64 9.26 -15.14
N GLN A 285 17.47 8.94 -15.70
CA GLN A 285 17.25 8.92 -17.15
C GLN A 285 16.70 10.24 -17.71
N SER A 286 16.84 11.33 -16.95
CA SER A 286 16.32 12.66 -17.28
C SER A 286 14.81 12.69 -17.53
N LYS A 287 14.09 11.70 -16.98
CA LYS A 287 12.65 11.54 -17.07
C LYS A 287 12.08 11.34 -15.67
N SER A 288 11.07 12.13 -15.33
CA SER A 288 10.33 12.06 -14.08
C SER A 288 8.84 12.19 -14.37
N GLN A 289 8.17 11.04 -14.48
CA GLN A 289 6.74 10.98 -14.75
C GLN A 289 5.94 11.18 -13.47
N ARG A 290 6.44 10.68 -12.34
CA ARG A 290 5.71 10.68 -11.05
C ARG A 290 5.85 12.00 -10.30
N VAL A 291 7.05 12.57 -10.30
CA VAL A 291 7.35 13.77 -9.51
C VAL A 291 7.21 15.05 -10.34
N ARG A 292 7.86 15.14 -11.51
CA ARG A 292 7.81 16.32 -12.38
C ARG A 292 6.62 16.33 -13.34
N GLY A 293 6.05 15.16 -13.65
CA GLY A 293 4.93 15.03 -14.59
C GLY A 293 5.35 15.02 -16.06
N ASP A 294 6.56 14.54 -16.37
CA ASP A 294 7.02 14.39 -17.75
C ASP A 294 6.09 13.46 -18.55
N ALA A 295 5.97 13.73 -19.85
CA ALA A 295 5.11 12.96 -20.74
C ALA A 295 5.44 11.45 -20.72
N ASP A 296 4.39 10.62 -20.60
CA ASP A 296 4.52 9.17 -20.69
C ASP A 296 4.37 8.70 -22.15
N PRO A 297 5.42 8.15 -22.78
CA PRO A 297 5.32 7.64 -24.15
C PRO A 297 4.53 6.33 -24.23
N ASN A 298 4.21 5.68 -23.11
CA ASN A 298 3.57 4.36 -23.08
C ASN A 298 2.06 4.44 -22.85
N LEU A 299 1.43 5.61 -22.92
CA LEU A 299 -0.01 5.73 -22.77
C LEU A 299 -0.78 4.95 -23.85
N PRO A 300 -1.96 4.39 -23.52
CA PRO A 300 -2.72 3.57 -24.45
C PRO A 300 -3.42 4.41 -25.55
N GLN A 301 -4.05 3.70 -26.48
CA GLN A 301 -4.95 4.26 -27.49
C GLN A 301 -6.38 3.80 -27.28
N PHE A 302 -7.34 4.68 -27.52
CA PHE A 302 -8.77 4.41 -27.36
C PHE A 302 -9.49 4.48 -28.69
N ILE A 303 -10.44 3.59 -28.90
CA ILE A 303 -11.43 3.62 -29.99
C ILE A 303 -12.38 4.78 -29.71
N VAL A 304 -12.45 5.71 -30.67
CA VAL A 304 -13.20 6.97 -30.57
C VAL A 304 -14.35 7.07 -31.59
N GLU A 305 -14.38 6.20 -32.60
CA GLU A 305 -15.38 6.22 -33.68
C GLU A 305 -15.96 4.82 -33.94
N THR A 306 -17.13 4.79 -34.59
CA THR A 306 -17.86 3.56 -34.91
C THR A 306 -17.15 2.64 -35.91
N ASP A 307 -16.21 3.18 -36.68
CA ASP A 307 -15.40 2.42 -37.65
C ASP A 307 -14.15 1.77 -37.01
N GLY A 308 -13.96 1.94 -35.71
CA GLY A 308 -12.80 1.43 -34.98
C GLY A 308 -11.59 2.36 -34.98
N THR A 309 -11.71 3.60 -35.49
CA THR A 309 -10.64 4.60 -35.43
C THR A 309 -10.19 4.82 -33.98
N ARG A 310 -8.86 4.88 -33.80
CA ARG A 310 -8.21 5.06 -32.50
C ARG A 310 -7.48 6.38 -32.38
N MET A 311 -7.44 6.93 -31.18
CA MET A 311 -6.70 8.14 -30.81
C MET A 311 -5.79 7.84 -29.61
N ARG A 312 -4.62 8.46 -29.54
CA ARG A 312 -3.72 8.32 -28.38
C ARG A 312 -4.32 9.04 -27.18
N SER A 313 -4.13 8.50 -25.99
CA SER A 313 -4.61 9.14 -24.76
C SER A 313 -4.13 10.58 -24.61
N ALA A 314 -2.86 10.87 -24.94
CA ALA A 314 -2.31 12.22 -24.90
C ALA A 314 -3.03 13.23 -25.83
N GLU A 315 -3.70 12.76 -26.89
CA GLU A 315 -4.50 13.62 -27.77
C GLU A 315 -5.93 13.86 -27.21
N LEU A 316 -6.35 13.04 -26.25
CA LEU A 316 -7.62 13.16 -25.53
C LEU A 316 -7.48 13.96 -24.23
N ASP A 317 -6.25 14.27 -23.79
CA ASP A 317 -5.94 15.06 -22.59
C ASP A 317 -6.15 16.56 -22.82
N ASN A 318 -7.32 16.93 -23.35
CA ASN A 318 -7.78 18.29 -23.49
C ASN A 318 -9.33 18.32 -23.49
N GLU A 319 -9.91 19.12 -22.61
CA GLU A 319 -11.36 19.29 -22.50
C GLU A 319 -12.02 19.75 -23.81
N ASP A 320 -11.32 20.51 -24.65
CA ASP A 320 -11.85 21.01 -25.93
C ASP A 320 -11.99 19.93 -27.01
N VAL A 321 -11.46 18.73 -26.78
CA VAL A 321 -11.63 17.60 -27.71
C VAL A 321 -13.10 17.18 -27.80
N GLY A 322 -13.88 17.34 -26.73
CA GLY A 322 -15.34 17.24 -26.77
C GLY A 322 -15.87 15.85 -27.12
N ARG A 323 -15.32 14.78 -26.52
CA ARG A 323 -15.66 13.38 -26.88
C ARG A 323 -15.95 12.50 -25.66
N TRP A 324 -16.68 11.41 -25.91
CA TRP A 324 -16.89 10.34 -24.94
C TRP A 324 -16.23 9.05 -25.43
N LEU A 325 -15.95 8.16 -24.49
CA LEU A 325 -15.45 6.81 -24.73
C LEU A 325 -16.45 5.79 -24.20
N TRP A 326 -16.51 4.62 -24.85
CA TRP A 326 -17.39 3.53 -24.49
C TRP A 326 -16.59 2.36 -23.95
N PHE A 327 -17.09 1.75 -22.87
CA PHE A 327 -16.44 0.65 -22.19
C PHE A 327 -17.44 -0.44 -21.81
N ARG A 328 -16.98 -1.69 -21.79
CA ARG A 328 -17.75 -2.79 -21.20
C ARG A 328 -17.93 -2.55 -19.71
N SER A 329 -19.12 -2.82 -19.18
CA SER A 329 -19.46 -2.66 -17.76
C SER A 329 -18.54 -3.43 -16.79
N SER A 330 -17.87 -4.48 -17.27
CA SER A 330 -16.86 -5.22 -16.50
C SER A 330 -15.68 -4.37 -16.03
N VAL A 331 -15.42 -3.20 -16.63
CA VAL A 331 -14.37 -2.27 -16.18
C VAL A 331 -14.60 -1.81 -14.74
N VAL A 332 -15.87 -1.64 -14.34
CA VAL A 332 -16.22 -1.22 -12.98
C VAL A 332 -15.80 -2.29 -11.98
N THR A 333 -16.13 -3.57 -12.24
CA THR A 333 -15.72 -4.65 -11.36
C THR A 333 -14.20 -4.82 -11.32
N GLU A 334 -13.52 -4.68 -12.45
CA GLU A 334 -12.05 -4.78 -12.50
C GLU A 334 -11.40 -3.69 -11.63
N LEU A 335 -11.89 -2.45 -11.71
CA LEU A 335 -11.41 -1.35 -10.88
C LEU A 335 -11.74 -1.58 -9.40
N LEU A 336 -12.96 -2.01 -9.06
CA LEU A 336 -13.38 -2.27 -7.67
C LEU A 336 -12.65 -3.47 -7.03
N ASN A 337 -12.07 -4.37 -7.82
CA ASN A 337 -11.19 -5.42 -7.30
C ASN A 337 -9.82 -4.88 -6.83
N ASN A 338 -9.46 -3.65 -7.22
CA ASN A 338 -8.25 -2.98 -6.75
C ASN A 338 -8.50 -2.27 -5.42
N ARG A 339 -7.50 -2.32 -4.54
CA ARG A 339 -7.60 -1.74 -3.20
C ARG A 339 -7.86 -0.24 -3.29
N GLY A 340 -8.81 0.25 -2.48
CA GLY A 340 -9.10 1.67 -2.33
C GLY A 340 -9.97 2.29 -3.42
N PHE A 341 -10.36 1.52 -4.44
CA PHE A 341 -11.35 1.97 -5.42
C PHE A 341 -12.76 1.90 -4.84
N LYS A 342 -13.58 2.89 -5.18
CA LYS A 342 -14.93 3.03 -4.64
C LYS A 342 -15.92 3.44 -5.74
N LEU A 343 -17.09 2.83 -5.73
CA LEU A 343 -18.23 3.19 -6.56
C LEU A 343 -19.16 4.13 -5.77
N ALA A 344 -19.63 5.18 -6.44
CA ALA A 344 -20.67 6.08 -5.95
C ALA A 344 -21.72 6.31 -7.05
N TRP A 345 -22.99 6.42 -6.66
CA TRP A 345 -24.09 6.72 -7.57
C TRP A 345 -24.56 8.17 -7.43
N TYR A 346 -25.08 8.74 -8.52
CA TYR A 346 -25.72 10.06 -8.53
C TYR A 346 -27.19 9.96 -8.97
N THR A 347 -27.45 9.14 -9.98
CA THR A 347 -28.79 8.91 -10.55
C THR A 347 -28.98 7.42 -10.85
N ALA A 348 -30.05 7.02 -11.54
CA ALA A 348 -30.25 5.61 -11.89
C ALA A 348 -29.14 5.05 -12.79
N GLU A 349 -28.62 5.87 -13.70
CA GLU A 349 -27.65 5.46 -14.70
C GLU A 349 -26.32 6.23 -14.64
N THR A 350 -26.14 7.20 -13.73
CA THR A 350 -24.86 7.91 -13.57
C THR A 350 -24.23 7.72 -12.20
N GLY A 351 -22.90 7.68 -12.19
CA GLY A 351 -22.11 7.51 -10.99
C GLY A 351 -20.66 7.92 -11.19
N ALA A 352 -19.80 7.53 -10.27
CA ALA A 352 -18.36 7.71 -10.38
C ALA A 352 -17.58 6.55 -9.79
N ILE A 353 -16.42 6.29 -10.38
CA ILE A 353 -15.37 5.45 -9.80
C ILE A 353 -14.31 6.36 -9.19
N GLN A 354 -14.14 6.29 -7.88
CA GLN A 354 -13.11 7.00 -7.15
C GLN A 354 -11.86 6.13 -7.05
N SER A 355 -10.71 6.65 -7.51
CA SER A 355 -9.41 5.97 -7.37
C SER A 355 -8.66 6.43 -6.11
N THR A 356 -7.55 5.76 -5.81
CA THR A 356 -6.67 6.08 -4.66
C THR A 356 -5.99 7.45 -4.76
N SER A 357 -5.99 8.06 -5.96
CA SER A 357 -5.56 9.45 -6.17
C SER A 357 -6.57 10.48 -5.63
N GLY A 358 -7.76 10.04 -5.24
CA GLY A 358 -8.89 10.89 -4.89
C GLY A 358 -9.70 11.40 -6.08
N TYR A 359 -9.22 11.18 -7.31
CA TYR A 359 -9.95 11.53 -8.51
C TYR A 359 -11.20 10.66 -8.70
N LYS A 360 -12.26 11.26 -9.24
CA LYS A 360 -13.54 10.61 -9.52
C LYS A 360 -13.77 10.60 -11.03
N THR A 361 -13.73 9.40 -11.62
CA THR A 361 -14.07 9.20 -13.01
C THR A 361 -15.58 9.09 -13.13
N HIS A 362 -16.23 10.14 -13.64
CA HIS A 362 -17.68 10.20 -13.78
C HIS A 362 -18.14 9.39 -14.98
N PHE A 363 -19.17 8.57 -14.81
CA PHE A 363 -19.67 7.71 -15.88
C PHE A 363 -21.18 7.73 -15.97
N GLY A 364 -21.69 7.34 -17.14
CA GLY A 364 -23.09 7.00 -17.34
C GLY A 364 -23.26 5.68 -18.08
N ILE A 365 -24.31 4.93 -17.76
CA ILE A 365 -24.71 3.71 -18.45
C ILE A 365 -25.67 4.09 -19.59
N ASN A 366 -25.47 3.52 -20.77
CA ASN A 366 -26.31 3.78 -21.94
C ASN A 366 -27.29 2.64 -22.25
N SER A 367 -28.05 2.77 -23.34
CA SER A 367 -29.06 1.79 -23.72
C SER A 367 -28.52 0.44 -24.20
N SER A 368 -27.21 0.33 -24.43
CA SER A 368 -26.51 -0.91 -24.77
C SER A 368 -25.73 -1.48 -23.57
N ASP A 369 -26.03 -1.01 -22.36
CA ASP A 369 -25.37 -1.38 -21.11
C ASP A 369 -23.86 -1.13 -21.09
N LEU A 370 -23.39 -0.20 -21.93
CA LEU A 370 -22.02 0.27 -21.95
C LEU A 370 -21.84 1.45 -21.00
N ILE A 371 -20.65 1.51 -20.42
CA ILE A 371 -20.19 2.63 -19.62
C ILE A 371 -19.65 3.70 -20.57
N THR A 372 -20.18 4.90 -20.43
CA THR A 372 -19.81 6.08 -21.20
C THR A 372 -19.13 7.07 -20.27
N VAL A 373 -17.95 7.53 -20.65
CA VAL A 373 -17.10 8.44 -19.85
C VAL A 373 -16.60 9.55 -20.75
N TYR A 374 -16.45 10.76 -20.21
CA TYR A 374 -15.82 11.84 -20.95
C TYR A 374 -14.35 11.50 -21.23
N ALA A 375 -13.89 11.64 -22.48
CA ALA A 375 -12.59 11.12 -22.88
C ALA A 375 -11.42 11.77 -22.10
N TYR A 376 -11.55 13.06 -21.81
CA TYR A 376 -10.58 13.80 -21.00
C TYR A 376 -10.45 13.23 -19.58
N ASP A 377 -11.56 12.81 -18.96
CA ASP A 377 -11.55 12.24 -17.61
C ASP A 377 -10.75 10.93 -17.55
N ILE A 378 -10.68 10.17 -18.66
CA ILE A 378 -9.83 8.98 -18.78
C ILE A 378 -8.37 9.38 -19.06
N ALA A 379 -8.15 10.35 -19.94
CA ALA A 379 -6.81 10.74 -20.41
C ALA A 379 -5.92 11.31 -19.30
N ARG A 380 -6.51 11.91 -18.27
CA ARG A 380 -5.81 12.44 -17.09
C ARG A 380 -5.55 11.43 -15.97
N LEU A 381 -6.02 10.19 -16.10
CA LEU A 381 -5.79 9.15 -15.09
C LEU A 381 -4.33 8.73 -15.04
N ALA A 382 -3.91 8.07 -13.96
CA ALA A 382 -2.60 7.43 -13.93
C ALA A 382 -2.47 6.41 -15.09
N SER A 383 -1.28 6.30 -15.68
CA SER A 383 -1.02 5.47 -16.87
C SER A 383 -1.55 4.03 -16.72
N TRP A 384 -1.36 3.40 -15.56
CA TRP A 384 -1.86 2.04 -15.31
C TRP A 384 -3.39 1.95 -15.29
N GLU A 385 -4.09 2.95 -14.74
CA GLU A 385 -5.57 3.02 -14.76
C GLU A 385 -6.06 3.15 -16.20
N GLN A 386 -5.41 4.00 -17.01
CA GLN A 386 -5.74 4.16 -18.43
C GLN A 386 -5.63 2.83 -19.19
N HIS A 387 -4.65 1.98 -18.86
CA HIS A 387 -4.51 0.66 -19.47
C HIS A 387 -5.66 -0.29 -19.08
N VAL A 388 -6.14 -0.23 -17.83
CA VAL A 388 -7.34 -0.97 -17.41
C VAL A 388 -8.54 -0.51 -18.23
N TRP A 389 -8.77 0.80 -18.35
CA TRP A 389 -9.83 1.35 -19.19
C TRP A 389 -9.69 0.94 -20.66
N ALA A 390 -8.50 1.02 -21.23
CA ALA A 390 -8.23 0.68 -22.63
C ALA A 390 -8.52 -0.80 -22.93
N ALA A 391 -8.29 -1.71 -21.98
CA ALA A 391 -8.60 -3.13 -22.12
C ALA A 391 -10.11 -3.41 -22.24
N HIS A 392 -10.95 -2.51 -21.73
CA HIS A 392 -12.42 -2.61 -21.77
C HIS A 392 -13.06 -1.68 -22.80
N ASN A 393 -12.27 -0.87 -23.49
CA ASN A 393 -12.76 0.08 -24.48
C ASN A 393 -13.31 -0.64 -25.72
N VAL A 394 -14.46 -0.17 -26.21
CA VAL A 394 -15.17 -0.72 -27.36
C VAL A 394 -15.58 0.40 -28.31
N ALA A 395 -15.94 0.04 -29.54
CA ALA A 395 -16.51 0.99 -30.48
C ALA A 395 -17.83 1.57 -29.94
N PRO A 396 -18.15 2.85 -30.25
CA PRO A 396 -19.40 3.46 -29.82
C PRO A 396 -20.63 2.65 -30.25
N GLU A 397 -21.48 2.34 -29.27
CA GLU A 397 -22.76 1.64 -29.47
C GLU A 397 -23.75 2.15 -28.41
N GLY A 398 -25.04 2.24 -28.72
CA GLY A 398 -26.06 2.66 -27.74
C GLY A 398 -26.06 4.15 -27.37
N LYS A 399 -25.36 4.99 -28.15
CA LYS A 399 -25.19 6.44 -27.91
C LYS A 399 -24.49 6.74 -26.57
N VAL A 400 -24.32 8.02 -26.22
CA VAL A 400 -23.89 8.41 -24.86
C VAL A 400 -25.06 8.22 -23.90
N SER A 401 -24.78 7.91 -22.62
CA SER A 401 -25.81 7.87 -21.58
C SER A 401 -26.64 9.16 -21.55
N SER A 402 -27.96 9.03 -21.56
CA SER A 402 -28.88 10.18 -21.57
C SER A 402 -28.77 11.01 -20.29
N GLU A 403 -28.69 10.35 -19.14
CA GLU A 403 -28.57 10.99 -17.84
C GLU A 403 -27.19 11.68 -17.68
N LEU A 404 -26.14 11.11 -18.27
CA LEU A 404 -24.82 11.74 -18.30
C LEU A 404 -24.82 13.03 -19.13
N LEU A 405 -25.45 13.02 -20.31
CA LEU A 405 -25.60 14.21 -21.13
C LEU A 405 -26.49 15.27 -20.45
N GLU A 406 -27.53 14.84 -19.74
CA GLU A 406 -28.36 15.70 -18.92
C GLU A 406 -27.57 16.43 -17.84
N ALA A 407 -26.70 15.71 -17.11
CA ALA A 407 -25.83 16.30 -16.12
C ALA A 407 -24.73 17.19 -16.73
N GLN A 408 -23.94 16.65 -17.67
CA GLN A 408 -22.72 17.31 -18.17
C GLN A 408 -23.00 18.41 -19.20
N MET A 409 -23.96 18.20 -20.11
CA MET A 409 -24.19 19.11 -21.24
C MET A 409 -25.39 20.03 -21.03
N LYS A 410 -26.49 19.50 -20.49
CA LYS A 410 -27.71 20.29 -20.28
C LYS A 410 -27.75 21.00 -18.92
N ALA A 411 -26.85 20.65 -18.00
CA ALA A 411 -26.88 21.11 -16.61
C ALA A 411 -28.24 20.88 -15.93
N GLN A 412 -28.90 19.77 -16.26
CA GLN A 412 -30.19 19.34 -15.73
C GLN A 412 -30.10 17.86 -15.33
N PRO A 413 -29.44 17.51 -14.22
CA PRO A 413 -29.31 16.13 -13.79
C PRO A 413 -30.67 15.44 -13.65
N ALA A 414 -30.75 14.17 -14.03
CA ALA A 414 -31.96 13.38 -13.92
C ALA A 414 -32.41 13.24 -12.45
N SER A 415 -33.73 13.21 -12.22
CA SER A 415 -34.33 12.98 -10.89
C SER A 415 -34.51 11.49 -10.57
N THR A 416 -33.86 10.62 -11.32
CA THR A 416 -33.88 9.17 -11.11
C THR A 416 -32.89 8.79 -10.01
N HIS A 417 -33.04 7.59 -9.43
CA HIS A 417 -32.24 7.13 -8.31
C HIS A 417 -31.70 5.73 -8.60
N ALA A 418 -30.46 5.47 -8.19
CA ALA A 418 -29.87 4.14 -8.29
C ALA A 418 -30.64 3.15 -7.42
N VAL A 419 -30.88 1.96 -7.96
CA VAL A 419 -31.60 0.89 -7.26
C VAL A 419 -30.85 0.42 -6.01
N GLU A 420 -29.52 0.54 -6.04
CA GLU A 420 -28.60 0.32 -4.94
C GLU A 420 -28.94 1.24 -3.75
N GLU A 421 -29.01 2.55 -3.97
CA GLU A 421 -29.36 3.54 -2.95
C GLU A 421 -30.80 3.36 -2.45
N MET A 422 -31.74 3.08 -3.36
CA MET A 422 -33.15 2.84 -3.01
C MET A 422 -33.33 1.61 -2.12
N PHE A 423 -32.54 0.55 -2.34
CA PHE A 423 -32.59 -0.66 -1.53
C PHE A 423 -32.21 -0.37 -0.06
N PHE A 424 -31.06 0.27 0.16
CA PHE A 424 -30.62 0.63 1.51
C PHE A 424 -31.56 1.65 2.15
N GLY A 425 -32.00 2.68 1.40
CA GLY A 425 -32.99 3.65 1.87
C GLY A 425 -34.29 2.99 2.33
N SER A 426 -34.79 2.00 1.58
CA SER A 426 -35.99 1.24 1.95
C SER A 426 -35.78 0.43 3.24
N MET A 427 -34.60 -0.15 3.45
CA MET A 427 -34.27 -0.85 4.70
C MET A 427 -34.23 0.10 5.89
N ARG A 428 -33.62 1.29 5.74
CA ARG A 428 -33.54 2.30 6.81
C ARG A 428 -34.92 2.81 7.21
N LEU A 429 -35.75 3.16 6.23
CA LEU A 429 -37.13 3.58 6.47
C LEU A 429 -37.95 2.49 7.19
N LEU A 430 -37.74 1.22 6.83
CA LEU A 430 -38.41 0.10 7.49
C LEU A 430 -37.97 -0.06 8.94
N GLU A 431 -36.65 -0.06 9.21
CA GLU A 431 -36.09 -0.11 10.57
C GLU A 431 -36.61 1.04 11.43
N ASP A 432 -36.57 2.27 10.92
CA ASP A 432 -37.05 3.47 11.62
C ASP A 432 -38.53 3.34 11.95
N SER A 433 -39.35 2.87 11.02
CA SER A 433 -40.79 2.67 11.26
C SER A 433 -41.07 1.63 12.34
N PHE A 434 -40.28 0.55 12.40
CA PHE A 434 -40.39 -0.46 13.47
C PHE A 434 -39.96 0.09 14.83
N ARG A 435 -38.88 0.87 14.85
CA ARG A 435 -38.39 1.55 16.05
C ARG A 435 -39.41 2.56 16.58
N ASP A 436 -39.99 3.38 15.72
CA ASP A 436 -40.94 4.42 16.12
C ASP A 436 -42.26 3.83 16.63
N LYS A 437 -42.81 2.81 15.96
CA LYS A 437 -44.13 2.26 16.32
C LYS A 437 -44.08 1.20 17.41
N TYR A 438 -43.04 0.37 17.43
CA TYR A 438 -42.97 -0.80 18.30
C TYR A 438 -41.82 -0.72 19.31
N ASN A 439 -40.95 0.29 19.23
CA ASN A 439 -39.76 0.43 20.07
C ASN A 439 -38.86 -0.83 20.04
N ILE A 440 -38.72 -1.43 18.87
CA ILE A 440 -37.81 -2.56 18.63
C ILE A 440 -36.83 -2.23 17.50
N SER A 441 -35.66 -2.86 17.53
CA SER A 441 -34.78 -2.91 16.37
C SER A 441 -35.14 -4.09 15.48
N LEU A 442 -35.45 -3.81 14.22
CA LEU A 442 -35.82 -4.83 13.24
C LEU A 442 -34.59 -5.63 12.81
N PHE A 443 -33.41 -5.01 12.71
CA PHE A 443 -32.14 -5.66 12.45
C PHE A 443 -31.34 -5.91 13.74
N SER A 444 -30.62 -7.03 13.78
CA SER A 444 -29.83 -7.47 14.94
C SER A 444 -28.53 -6.68 15.18
N HIS A 445 -28.02 -6.03 14.14
CA HIS A 445 -26.82 -5.19 14.17
C HIS A 445 -26.85 -4.22 12.99
N ASP A 446 -26.11 -3.12 13.09
CA ASP A 446 -25.99 -2.13 12.02
C ASP A 446 -24.93 -2.52 10.97
N ILE A 447 -25.03 -1.93 9.77
CA ILE A 447 -24.03 -2.05 8.71
C ILE A 447 -23.66 -0.68 8.18
N ASP A 448 -22.48 -0.60 7.55
CA ASP A 448 -22.10 0.51 6.70
C ASP A 448 -22.69 0.30 5.31
N ASP A 449 -23.70 1.09 4.95
CA ASP A 449 -24.39 1.02 3.66
C ASP A 449 -23.43 1.31 2.50
N PHE A 450 -22.41 2.16 2.71
CA PHE A 450 -21.43 2.50 1.69
C PHE A 450 -20.53 1.30 1.38
N GLU A 451 -20.01 0.63 2.42
CA GLU A 451 -19.16 -0.56 2.26
C GLU A 451 -19.97 -1.76 1.72
N ALA A 452 -21.21 -1.94 2.18
CA ALA A 452 -22.11 -2.97 1.65
C ALA A 452 -22.48 -2.69 0.18
N GLY A 453 -22.70 -1.44 -0.19
CA GLY A 453 -23.00 -0.99 -1.55
C GLY A 453 -21.88 -1.20 -2.55
N GLN A 454 -20.62 -1.34 -2.09
CA GLN A 454 -19.52 -1.74 -2.98
C GLN A 454 -19.69 -3.17 -3.51
N GLN A 455 -20.37 -4.05 -2.76
CA GLN A 455 -20.63 -5.44 -3.14
C GLN A 455 -22.03 -5.62 -3.75
N ILE A 456 -23.03 -4.93 -3.18
CA ILE A 456 -24.41 -4.94 -3.68
C ILE A 456 -24.53 -3.90 -4.80
N SER A 457 -24.12 -4.30 -6.00
CA SER A 457 -24.15 -3.47 -7.19
C SER A 457 -24.64 -4.29 -8.39
N ARG A 458 -25.37 -3.66 -9.32
CA ARG A 458 -25.74 -4.31 -10.58
C ARG A 458 -24.54 -4.81 -11.38
N PHE A 459 -23.36 -4.20 -11.21
CA PHE A 459 -22.10 -4.63 -11.84
C PHE A 459 -21.59 -5.97 -11.33
N ALA A 460 -22.06 -6.45 -10.17
CA ALA A 460 -21.69 -7.78 -9.67
C ALA A 460 -22.24 -8.89 -10.57
N SER A 461 -23.36 -8.66 -11.26
CA SER A 461 -24.03 -9.64 -12.11
C SER A 461 -23.44 -9.65 -13.54
N LYS A 462 -22.58 -10.63 -13.80
CA LYS A 462 -21.89 -10.85 -15.08
C LYS A 462 -22.40 -12.08 -15.83
N ASP A 463 -22.99 -13.00 -15.08
CA ASP A 463 -23.53 -14.28 -15.51
C ASP A 463 -24.50 -14.79 -14.44
N ARG A 464 -25.14 -15.93 -14.72
CA ARG A 464 -26.07 -16.56 -13.77
C ARG A 464 -25.44 -16.84 -12.41
N ALA A 465 -24.19 -17.32 -12.36
CA ALA A 465 -23.54 -17.68 -11.10
C ALA A 465 -23.26 -16.45 -10.22
N SER A 466 -22.89 -15.33 -10.82
CA SER A 466 -22.67 -14.07 -10.12
C SER A 466 -23.97 -13.36 -9.73
N LEU A 467 -25.05 -13.52 -10.50
CA LEU A 467 -26.40 -13.11 -10.08
C LEU A 467 -26.85 -13.84 -8.80
N LEU A 468 -26.61 -15.16 -8.69
CA LEU A 468 -26.92 -15.91 -7.46
C LEU A 468 -26.09 -15.45 -6.26
N ARG A 469 -24.81 -15.09 -6.48
CA ARG A 469 -23.96 -14.47 -5.46
C ARG A 469 -24.48 -13.11 -5.01
N LEU A 470 -24.93 -12.27 -5.95
CA LEU A 470 -25.58 -10.99 -5.62
C LEU A 470 -26.84 -11.21 -4.77
N ALA A 471 -27.67 -12.19 -5.12
CA ALA A 471 -28.84 -12.55 -4.30
C ALA A 471 -28.45 -12.98 -2.88
N LYS A 472 -27.38 -13.76 -2.74
CA LYS A 472 -26.82 -14.15 -1.45
C LYS A 472 -26.37 -12.94 -0.62
N ASP A 473 -25.70 -11.97 -1.22
CA ASP A 473 -25.26 -10.76 -0.53
C ASP A 473 -26.43 -9.87 -0.08
N ILE A 474 -27.43 -9.69 -0.94
CA ILE A 474 -28.68 -8.98 -0.61
C ILE A 474 -29.40 -9.64 0.58
N ILE A 475 -29.54 -10.97 0.55
CA ILE A 475 -30.20 -11.73 1.62
C ILE A 475 -29.42 -11.71 2.92
N ARG A 476 -28.07 -11.74 2.85
CA ARG A 476 -27.19 -11.59 4.02
C ARG A 476 -27.38 -10.23 4.69
N VAL A 477 -27.51 -9.17 3.89
CA VAL A 477 -27.68 -7.80 4.38
C VAL A 477 -29.09 -7.53 4.91
N PHE A 478 -30.12 -8.19 4.34
CA PHE A 478 -31.51 -8.00 4.76
C PHE A 478 -32.03 -9.14 5.66
N SER A 479 -32.34 -10.30 5.08
CA SER A 479 -33.09 -11.38 5.75
C SER A 479 -32.34 -12.05 6.90
N ASP A 480 -31.03 -12.27 6.76
CA ASP A 480 -30.22 -12.93 7.78
C ASP A 480 -29.99 -12.01 9.00
N ARG A 481 -30.16 -10.69 8.82
CA ARG A 481 -30.03 -9.68 9.88
C ARG A 481 -31.29 -9.44 10.68
N LEU A 482 -32.46 -9.83 10.16
CA LEU A 482 -33.75 -9.64 10.84
C LEU A 482 -33.73 -10.25 12.26
N ASN A 483 -34.13 -9.46 13.25
CA ASN A 483 -34.14 -9.83 14.65
C ASN A 483 -35.32 -10.76 14.97
N ILE A 484 -35.09 -12.06 14.81
CA ILE A 484 -36.08 -13.12 15.05
C ILE A 484 -36.69 -13.02 16.45
N THR A 485 -35.89 -12.66 17.46
CA THR A 485 -36.36 -12.58 18.85
C THR A 485 -37.41 -11.49 19.01
N GLU A 486 -37.18 -10.29 18.48
CA GLU A 486 -38.15 -9.19 18.54
C GLU A 486 -39.37 -9.45 17.65
N LEU A 487 -39.17 -9.99 16.44
CA LEU A 487 -40.28 -10.34 15.54
C LEU A 487 -41.23 -11.39 16.14
N ARG A 488 -40.72 -12.34 16.93
CA ARG A 488 -41.56 -13.32 17.65
C ARG A 488 -42.42 -12.70 18.75
N LYS A 489 -41.97 -11.59 19.36
CA LYS A 489 -42.78 -10.86 20.34
C LYS A 489 -43.96 -10.17 19.66
N LEU A 490 -43.76 -9.65 18.45
CA LEU A 490 -44.79 -8.96 17.67
C LEU A 490 -45.78 -9.90 16.97
N SER A 491 -45.32 -11.01 16.40
CA SER A 491 -46.18 -11.94 15.67
C SER A 491 -47.23 -12.60 16.57
N THR A 492 -48.47 -12.65 16.11
CA THR A 492 -49.58 -13.39 16.75
C THR A 492 -49.78 -14.79 16.16
N HIS A 493 -48.96 -15.19 15.17
CA HIS A 493 -49.06 -16.48 14.49
C HIS A 493 -48.88 -17.67 15.45
N GLU A 494 -49.75 -18.68 15.34
CA GLU A 494 -49.77 -19.84 16.25
C GLU A 494 -48.42 -20.57 16.31
N GLU A 495 -47.76 -20.76 15.16
CA GLU A 495 -46.45 -21.42 15.07
C GLU A 495 -45.24 -20.46 15.06
N LYS A 496 -45.34 -19.23 15.58
CA LYS A 496 -44.25 -18.23 15.53
C LYS A 496 -42.88 -18.72 16.06
N ALA A 497 -42.88 -19.70 16.97
CA ALA A 497 -41.63 -20.29 17.47
C ALA A 497 -40.87 -21.14 16.42
N LYS A 498 -41.56 -21.67 15.40
CA LYS A 498 -40.99 -22.51 14.33
C LYS A 498 -40.64 -21.71 13.07
N LEU A 499 -41.22 -20.53 12.90
CA LEU A 499 -40.99 -19.69 11.73
C LEU A 499 -39.59 -19.04 11.75
N GLY A 500 -38.95 -19.01 10.58
CA GLY A 500 -37.73 -18.23 10.32
C GLY A 500 -38.03 -16.73 10.12
N SER A 501 -36.99 -15.91 10.04
CA SER A 501 -37.08 -14.43 10.01
C SER A 501 -38.04 -13.89 8.94
N ASN A 502 -37.83 -14.27 7.68
CA ASN A 502 -38.68 -13.81 6.57
C ASN A 502 -40.15 -14.21 6.75
N LYS A 503 -40.41 -15.42 7.25
CA LYS A 503 -41.79 -15.91 7.47
C LYS A 503 -42.45 -15.23 8.66
N LEU A 504 -41.70 -14.87 9.69
CA LEU A 504 -42.20 -14.06 10.80
C LEU A 504 -42.60 -12.67 10.34
N LEU A 505 -41.73 -11.97 9.62
CA LEU A 505 -42.05 -10.64 9.09
C LEU A 505 -43.24 -10.69 8.12
N GLN A 506 -43.30 -11.73 7.27
CA GLN A 506 -44.46 -11.98 6.41
C GLN A 506 -45.75 -12.20 7.21
N SER A 507 -45.71 -12.94 8.32
CA SER A 507 -46.89 -13.16 9.18
C SER A 507 -47.41 -11.86 9.81
N ILE A 508 -46.50 -10.99 10.27
CA ILE A 508 -46.87 -9.68 10.85
C ILE A 508 -47.52 -8.81 9.78
N LEU A 509 -47.00 -8.83 8.55
CA LEU A 509 -47.62 -8.16 7.43
C LEU A 509 -49.01 -8.73 7.09
N ALA A 510 -49.16 -10.06 7.13
CA ALA A 510 -50.42 -10.74 6.82
C ALA A 510 -51.55 -10.38 7.80
N GLU A 511 -51.24 -10.07 9.06
CA GLU A 511 -52.23 -9.56 10.03
C GLU A 511 -52.86 -8.24 9.58
N LYS A 512 -52.13 -7.43 8.80
CA LYS A 512 -52.59 -6.13 8.29
C LYS A 512 -53.31 -6.23 6.94
N ILE A 513 -52.84 -7.08 6.03
CA ILE A 513 -53.29 -7.08 4.62
C ILE A 513 -53.77 -8.44 4.09
N GLY A 514 -53.83 -9.45 4.94
CA GLY A 514 -54.18 -10.83 4.59
C GLY A 514 -53.04 -11.62 3.96
N ASP A 515 -53.08 -12.94 4.13
CA ASP A 515 -52.01 -13.87 3.71
C ASP A 515 -51.70 -13.81 2.22
N ALA A 516 -52.73 -13.75 1.37
CA ALA A 516 -52.56 -13.76 -0.08
C ALA A 516 -51.79 -12.54 -0.57
N LYS A 517 -52.08 -11.35 -0.02
CA LYS A 517 -51.40 -10.10 -0.39
C LYS A 517 -50.01 -10.03 0.23
N ALA A 518 -49.85 -10.44 1.49
CA ALA A 518 -48.54 -10.53 2.13
C ALA A 518 -47.60 -11.50 1.40
N LYS A 519 -48.11 -12.64 0.91
CA LYS A 519 -47.32 -13.59 0.10
C LYS A 519 -46.85 -12.98 -1.23
N ARG A 520 -47.66 -12.13 -1.87
CA ARG A 520 -47.26 -11.42 -3.10
C ARG A 520 -46.17 -10.38 -2.82
N VAL A 521 -46.29 -9.62 -1.73
CA VAL A 521 -45.26 -8.65 -1.31
C VAL A 521 -43.93 -9.34 -0.98
N PHE A 522 -43.98 -10.52 -0.37
CA PHE A 522 -42.77 -11.28 -0.05
C PHE A 522 -42.23 -12.14 -1.20
N ALA A 523 -42.90 -12.16 -2.36
CA ALA A 523 -42.52 -13.05 -3.45
C ALA A 523 -41.07 -12.82 -3.89
N GLU A 524 -40.67 -11.56 -4.10
CA GLU A 524 -39.34 -11.24 -4.62
C GLU A 524 -38.23 -11.54 -3.59
N ILE A 525 -38.49 -11.25 -2.31
CA ILE A 525 -37.59 -11.62 -1.20
C ILE A 525 -37.46 -13.15 -1.10
N ALA A 526 -38.56 -13.89 -1.27
CA ALA A 526 -38.53 -15.35 -1.25
C ALA A 526 -37.75 -15.92 -2.45
N GLY A 527 -37.94 -15.35 -3.65
CA GLY A 527 -37.16 -15.71 -4.83
C GLY A 527 -35.66 -15.50 -4.64
N ALA A 528 -35.26 -14.31 -4.15
CA ALA A 528 -33.85 -14.02 -3.84
C ALA A 528 -33.28 -14.96 -2.75
N TYR A 529 -34.10 -15.32 -1.74
CA TYR A 529 -33.70 -16.29 -0.72
C TYR A 529 -33.49 -17.70 -1.30
N ASP A 530 -34.34 -18.15 -2.21
CA ASP A 530 -34.21 -19.44 -2.87
C ASP A 530 -33.02 -19.45 -3.86
N MET A 531 -32.75 -18.33 -4.53
CA MET A 531 -31.55 -18.13 -5.35
C MET A 531 -30.27 -18.30 -4.54
N ARG A 532 -30.22 -17.77 -3.31
CA ARG A 532 -29.09 -17.97 -2.38
C ARG A 532 -28.82 -19.44 -2.08
N VAL A 533 -29.86 -20.25 -1.93
CA VAL A 533 -29.73 -21.71 -1.70
C VAL A 533 -29.22 -22.41 -2.96
N GLY A 534 -29.61 -21.90 -4.14
CA GLY A 534 -29.18 -22.38 -5.44
C GLY A 534 -27.73 -22.07 -5.82
N ASP A 535 -27.07 -21.11 -5.14
CA ASP A 535 -25.66 -20.71 -5.39
C ASP A 535 -24.69 -21.92 -5.38
N ALA A 536 -24.95 -22.92 -4.52
CA ALA A 536 -24.14 -24.14 -4.47
C ALA A 536 -24.31 -25.02 -5.72
N HIS A 537 -25.49 -25.03 -6.36
CA HIS A 537 -25.87 -25.92 -7.46
C HIS A 537 -26.65 -25.14 -8.56
N PRO A 538 -25.96 -24.33 -9.39
CA PRO A 538 -26.58 -23.28 -10.22
C PRO A 538 -27.40 -23.77 -11.44
N THR A 539 -27.41 -25.08 -11.75
CA THR A 539 -27.99 -25.63 -12.99
C THR A 539 -29.34 -26.34 -12.81
N GLY A 540 -29.91 -26.35 -11.60
CA GLY A 540 -31.18 -27.03 -11.33
C GLY A 540 -32.41 -26.22 -11.77
N SER A 541 -33.51 -26.92 -12.13
CA SER A 541 -34.81 -26.29 -12.44
C SER A 541 -35.33 -25.38 -11.32
N LYS A 542 -35.03 -25.73 -10.06
CA LYS A 542 -35.34 -24.92 -8.87
C LYS A 542 -34.73 -23.52 -8.90
N VAL A 543 -33.57 -23.34 -9.56
CA VAL A 543 -32.92 -22.03 -9.68
C VAL A 543 -33.68 -21.15 -10.66
N THR A 544 -34.18 -21.70 -11.77
CA THR A 544 -34.99 -20.95 -12.74
C THR A 544 -36.32 -20.53 -12.12
N ASP A 545 -36.96 -21.39 -11.33
CA ASP A 545 -38.17 -21.03 -10.60
C ASP A 545 -37.91 -19.91 -9.58
N ALA A 546 -36.76 -19.94 -8.90
CA ALA A 546 -36.35 -18.90 -7.95
C ALA A 546 -36.09 -17.54 -8.63
N ILE A 547 -35.42 -17.54 -9.80
CA ILE A 547 -35.17 -16.33 -10.61
C ILE A 547 -36.51 -15.70 -11.06
N LYS A 548 -37.45 -16.52 -11.53
CA LYS A 548 -38.79 -16.05 -11.90
C LYS A 548 -39.55 -15.50 -10.70
N LEU A 549 -39.45 -16.17 -9.55
CA LEU A 549 -40.07 -15.71 -8.30
C LEU A 549 -39.47 -14.38 -7.82
N ALA A 550 -38.18 -14.12 -8.08
CA ALA A 550 -37.51 -12.84 -7.84
C ALA A 550 -37.91 -11.73 -8.84
N GLY A 551 -38.74 -12.04 -9.85
CA GLY A 551 -39.21 -11.08 -10.84
C GLY A 551 -38.13 -10.65 -11.85
N ILE A 552 -37.14 -11.50 -12.08
CA ILE A 552 -36.03 -11.24 -13.02
C ILE A 552 -36.41 -11.78 -14.41
N ASP A 553 -36.15 -10.97 -15.43
CA ASP A 553 -36.30 -11.38 -16.83
C ASP A 553 -34.97 -11.91 -17.37
N GLU A 554 -34.92 -13.20 -17.70
CA GLU A 554 -33.70 -13.87 -18.17
C GLU A 554 -33.27 -13.43 -19.59
N GLU A 555 -34.14 -12.74 -20.35
CA GLU A 555 -33.80 -12.19 -21.67
C GLU A 555 -32.99 -10.88 -21.58
N ASN A 556 -33.01 -10.22 -20.41
CA ASN A 556 -32.21 -9.03 -20.17
C ASN A 556 -30.72 -9.36 -20.03
N SER A 557 -29.87 -8.37 -20.25
CA SER A 557 -28.43 -8.52 -19.98
C SER A 557 -28.17 -8.87 -18.50
N PRO A 558 -27.07 -9.56 -18.17
CA PRO A 558 -26.74 -9.86 -16.78
C PRO A 558 -26.71 -8.64 -15.86
N LEU A 559 -26.26 -7.48 -16.37
CA LEU A 559 -26.26 -6.21 -15.63
C LEU A 559 -27.68 -5.79 -15.25
N ARG A 560 -28.61 -5.81 -16.22
CA ARG A 560 -30.02 -5.45 -16.00
C ARG A 560 -30.75 -6.46 -15.12
N GLN A 561 -30.37 -7.74 -15.18
CA GLN A 561 -30.88 -8.74 -14.23
C GLN A 561 -30.43 -8.44 -12.79
N GLY A 562 -29.18 -8.01 -12.60
CA GLY A 562 -28.67 -7.60 -11.29
C GLY A 562 -29.39 -6.36 -10.76
N GLU A 563 -29.62 -5.36 -11.63
CA GLU A 563 -30.43 -4.18 -11.31
C GLU A 563 -31.86 -4.56 -10.91
N GLN A 564 -32.54 -5.41 -11.69
CA GLN A 564 -33.88 -5.90 -11.40
C GLN A 564 -33.94 -6.61 -10.04
N LEU A 565 -32.97 -7.46 -9.73
CA LEU A 565 -32.91 -8.17 -8.45
C LEU A 565 -32.84 -7.18 -7.27
N ILE A 566 -31.92 -6.21 -7.32
CA ILE A 566 -31.76 -5.20 -6.25
C ILE A 566 -33.04 -4.37 -6.12
N HIS A 567 -33.55 -3.86 -7.24
CA HIS A 567 -34.77 -3.06 -7.30
C HIS A 567 -35.98 -3.81 -6.72
N ASN A 568 -36.23 -5.03 -7.19
CA ASN A 568 -37.39 -5.81 -6.79
C ASN A 568 -37.35 -6.11 -5.29
N VAL A 569 -36.21 -6.57 -4.77
CA VAL A 569 -36.08 -6.81 -3.33
C VAL A 569 -36.28 -5.49 -2.55
N GLY A 570 -35.64 -4.38 -2.94
CA GLY A 570 -35.82 -3.08 -2.29
C GLY A 570 -37.26 -2.58 -2.31
N ARG A 571 -37.94 -2.73 -3.45
CA ARG A 571 -39.36 -2.40 -3.62
C ARG A 571 -40.25 -3.24 -2.71
N SER A 572 -39.97 -4.54 -2.60
CA SER A 572 -40.67 -5.43 -1.67
C SER A 572 -40.47 -4.98 -0.21
N VAL A 573 -39.25 -4.61 0.18
CA VAL A 573 -38.95 -4.04 1.51
C VAL A 573 -39.75 -2.76 1.76
N TRP A 574 -39.78 -1.85 0.79
CA TRP A 574 -40.56 -0.62 0.89
C TRP A 574 -42.06 -0.89 1.04
N TYR A 575 -42.62 -1.83 0.28
CA TYR A 575 -44.04 -2.21 0.41
C TYR A 575 -44.37 -2.83 1.76
N ILE A 576 -43.46 -3.60 2.38
CA ILE A 576 -43.65 -4.08 3.76
C ILE A 576 -43.84 -2.88 4.69
N GLY A 577 -42.97 -1.87 4.59
CA GLY A 577 -43.07 -0.65 5.39
C GLY A 577 -44.38 0.09 5.12
N LYS A 578 -44.69 0.36 3.85
CA LYS A 578 -45.91 1.06 3.45
C LYS A 578 -47.16 0.38 4.03
N PHE A 579 -47.31 -0.93 3.89
CA PHE A 579 -48.53 -1.60 4.33
C PHE A 579 -48.64 -1.79 5.85
N LEU A 580 -47.53 -1.85 6.57
CA LEU A 580 -47.53 -1.94 8.04
C LEU A 580 -47.79 -0.58 8.71
N PHE A 581 -47.30 0.50 8.11
CA PHE A 581 -47.15 1.80 8.77
C PHE A 581 -47.89 2.96 8.11
N ALA A 582 -48.27 2.89 6.83
CA ALA A 582 -49.10 3.94 6.23
C ALA A 582 -50.47 3.97 6.92
N GLU A 583 -50.95 5.17 7.22
CA GLU A 583 -52.33 5.37 7.66
C GLU A 583 -53.26 4.94 6.53
N THR A 584 -54.26 4.14 6.86
CA THR A 584 -55.34 3.80 5.93
C THR A 584 -56.17 5.05 5.70
N ASP A 585 -55.77 5.88 4.75
CA ASP A 585 -56.74 6.75 4.09
C ASP A 585 -57.74 5.83 3.38
N GLY A 586 -58.98 5.86 3.88
CA GLY A 586 -60.08 4.99 3.48
C GLY A 586 -60.64 5.31 2.09
N SER A 587 -59.78 5.29 1.08
CA SER A 587 -60.20 5.28 -0.33
C SER A 587 -59.22 4.45 -1.12
N ASP A 588 -59.56 3.18 -1.32
CA ASP A 588 -59.47 2.45 -2.59
C ASP A 588 -59.78 0.97 -2.28
N GLU A 589 -61.08 0.67 -2.23
CA GLU A 589 -61.62 -0.67 -2.55
C GLU A 589 -61.50 -0.92 -4.05
#